data_AF-A0A2V7WTQ4-F1
#
_entry.id   AF-A0A2V7WTQ4-F1
#
_cell.length_a   1.000
_cell.length_b   1.000
_cell.length_c   1.000
_cell.angle_alpha   90.00
_cell.angle_beta   90.00
_cell.angle_gamma   90.00
#
_symmetry.space_group_name_H-M   'P 1'
#
loop_
_entity.id
_entity.type
_entity.pdbx_description
1 polymer ?
#
loop_
_entity_poly.entity_id
_entity_poly.type
_entity_poly.pdbx_seq_one_letter_code
_entity_poly.pdbx_strand_id
1 'polypeptide(L)'
;MPQEISVSYQAIKSKVYRLIDALVVGEKSEAEVQESVRRWWSLIHPADRPIAQKYLLMILGRSNDALDAMGAELLSVSGSETRQAQFSDSALSNKRMRLMERMMKDTSVRTAV
;
A
#
# COMPACT_ATOMS: atom_id res chain seq x y z
N MET A 1 18.65 5.84 28.58
CA MET A 1 17.88 4.60 28.43
C MET A 1 17.25 4.59 27.04
N PRO A 2 17.68 3.74 26.08
CA PRO A 2 16.98 3.58 24.81
C PRO A 2 15.62 2.93 25.10
N GLN A 3 14.53 3.53 24.64
CA GLN A 3 13.20 2.94 24.81
C GLN A 3 13.08 1.75 23.86
N GLU A 4 13.15 0.53 24.38
CA GLU A 4 12.86 -0.68 23.60
C GLU A 4 11.38 -0.68 23.22
N ILE A 5 11.11 -0.65 21.91
CA ILE A 5 9.73 -0.71 21.40
C ILE A 5 9.26 -2.16 21.49
N SER A 6 8.26 -2.45 22.31
CA SER A 6 7.61 -3.76 22.30
C SER A 6 6.94 -4.00 20.94
N VAL A 7 7.45 -4.98 20.19
CA VAL A 7 6.91 -5.37 18.88
C VAL A 7 5.73 -6.32 19.08
N SER A 8 4.58 -5.77 19.46
CA SER A 8 3.31 -6.49 19.51
C SER A 8 2.39 -6.05 18.36
N TYR A 9 1.47 -6.94 17.96
CA TYR A 9 0.44 -6.61 16.98
C TYR A 9 -0.34 -5.34 17.39
N GLN A 10 -0.70 -5.22 18.67
CA GLN A 10 -1.45 -4.07 19.18
C GLN A 10 -0.65 -2.76 19.12
N ALA A 11 0.65 -2.81 19.42
CA ALA A 11 1.52 -1.63 19.34
C ALA A 11 1.61 -1.11 17.90
N ILE A 12 1.77 -2.02 16.93
CA ILE A 12 1.83 -1.66 15.51
C ILE A 12 0.48 -1.14 15.03
N LYS A 13 -0.62 -1.81 15.39
CA LYS A 13 -1.98 -1.35 15.07
C LYS A 13 -2.24 0.06 15.59
N SER A 14 -1.91 0.32 16.85
CA SER A 14 -2.02 1.65 17.46
C SER A 14 -1.18 2.70 16.73
N LYS A 15 0.04 2.36 16.30
CA LYS A 15 0.91 3.27 15.55
C LYS A 15 0.32 3.61 14.18
N VAL A 16 -0.16 2.60 13.44
CA VAL A 16 -0.74 2.78 12.11
C VAL A 16 -2.00 3.65 12.18
N TYR A 17 -2.94 3.33 13.07
CA TYR A 17 -4.20 4.08 13.15
C TYR A 17 -4.00 5.52 13.60
N ARG A 18 -3.06 5.80 14.50
CA ARG A 18 -2.70 7.17 14.84
C ARG A 18 -2.09 7.96 13.68
N LEU A 19 -1.37 7.31 12.77
CA LEU A 19 -0.83 7.98 11.59
C LEU A 19 -1.90 8.24 10.54
N ILE A 20 -2.82 7.29 10.34
CA ILE A 20 -3.97 7.47 9.44
C ILE A 20 -4.85 8.61 9.96
N ASP A 21 -5.18 8.60 11.25
CA ASP A 21 -5.99 9.64 11.89
C ASP A 21 -5.37 11.04 11.73
N ALA A 22 -4.08 11.19 12.05
CA ALA A 22 -3.37 12.45 11.88
C ALA A 22 -3.31 12.92 10.41
N LEU A 23 -3.23 12.00 9.44
CA LEU A 23 -3.27 12.34 8.02
C LEU A 23 -4.67 12.79 7.58
N VAL A 24 -5.71 12.07 8.00
CA VAL A 24 -7.12 12.34 7.65
C VAL A 24 -7.58 13.68 8.22
N VAL A 25 -7.18 14.01 9.45
CA VAL A 25 -7.49 15.30 10.10
C VAL A 25 -6.65 16.45 9.56
N GLY A 26 -5.62 16.17 8.75
CA GLY A 26 -4.71 17.18 8.20
C GLY A 26 -3.70 17.72 9.21
N GLU A 27 -3.53 17.04 10.36
CA GLU A 27 -2.49 17.36 11.35
C GLU A 27 -1.08 17.08 10.79
N LYS A 28 -0.96 16.07 9.93
CA LYS A 28 0.29 15.69 9.25
C LYS A 28 0.09 15.57 7.76
N SER A 29 1.08 16.04 7.00
CA SER A 29 1.25 15.75 5.59
C SER A 29 1.73 14.31 5.34
N GLU A 30 1.59 13.85 4.09
CA GLU A 30 2.11 12.53 3.67
C GLU A 30 3.62 12.40 3.92
N ALA A 31 4.39 13.45 3.67
CA ALA A 31 5.83 13.48 3.88
C ALA A 31 6.19 13.30 5.36
N GLU A 32 5.45 13.94 6.27
CA GLU A 32 5.64 13.82 7.72
C GLU A 32 5.26 12.42 8.24
N VAL A 33 4.22 11.80 7.66
CA VAL A 33 3.86 10.42 7.96
C VAL A 33 4.96 9.46 7.52
N GLN A 34 5.48 9.60 6.29
CA GLN A 34 6.58 8.77 5.77
C GLN A 34 7.84 8.88 6.66
N GLU A 35 8.20 10.10 7.06
CA GLU A 35 9.34 10.35 7.93
C GLU A 35 9.11 9.82 9.35
N SER A 36 7.88 9.91 9.88
CA SER A 36 7.50 9.29 11.15
C SER A 36 7.59 7.76 11.12
N VAL A 37 7.21 7.12 10.00
CA VAL A 37 7.38 5.66 9.81
C VAL A 37 8.86 5.31 9.75
N ARG A 38 9.68 6.05 8.98
CA ARG A 38 11.12 5.82 8.86
C ARG A 38 11.83 5.88 10.21
N ARG A 39 11.59 6.95 10.99
CA ARG A 39 12.15 7.10 12.34
C ARG A 39 11.67 6.01 13.28
N TRP A 40 10.38 5.72 13.30
CA TRP A 40 9.85 4.64 14.14
C TRP A 40 10.44 3.27 13.76
N TRP A 41 10.60 2.97 12.47
CA TRP A 41 11.19 1.72 11.99
C TRP A 41 12.66 1.57 12.43
N SER A 42 13.43 2.67 12.45
CA SER A 42 14.83 2.64 12.93
C SER A 42 14.97 2.29 14.41
N LEU A 43 13.92 2.50 15.21
CA LEU A 43 13.90 2.18 16.64
C LEU A 43 13.54 0.71 16.92
N ILE A 44 13.05 -0.02 15.90
CA ILE A 44 12.73 -1.44 16.03
C ILE A 44 14.02 -2.25 15.95
N HIS A 45 14.23 -3.11 16.96
CA HIS A 45 15.39 -3.98 17.03
C HIS A 45 15.47 -4.87 15.77
N PRO A 46 16.64 -5.03 15.12
CA PRO A 46 16.76 -5.74 13.85
C PRO A 46 16.17 -7.17 13.87
N ALA A 47 16.28 -7.88 14.99
CA ALA A 47 15.73 -9.23 15.16
C ALA A 47 14.19 -9.28 15.10
N ASP A 48 13.52 -8.19 15.48
CA ASP A 48 12.05 -8.11 15.53
C ASP A 48 11.45 -7.52 14.24
N ARG A 49 12.28 -7.04 13.31
CA ARG A 49 11.80 -6.46 12.05
C ARG A 49 10.94 -7.41 11.21
N PRO A 50 11.26 -8.72 11.07
CA PRO A 50 10.42 -9.62 10.29
C PRO A 50 8.99 -9.72 10.84
N ILE A 51 8.85 -9.81 12.17
CA ILE A 51 7.53 -9.88 12.81
C ILE A 51 6.81 -8.54 12.77
N ALA A 52 7.53 -7.42 12.95
CA ALA A 52 6.97 -6.08 12.80
C ALA A 52 6.45 -5.82 11.38
N GLN A 53 7.22 -6.19 10.35
CA GLN A 53 6.85 -6.05 8.96
C GLN A 53 5.59 -6.87 8.64
N LYS A 54 5.54 -8.12 9.10
CA LYS A 54 4.37 -8.99 8.93
C LYS A 54 3.10 -8.34 9.49
N TYR A 55 3.16 -7.83 10.72
CA TYR A 55 2.00 -7.16 11.33
C TYR A 55 1.65 -5.86 10.62
N LEU A 56 2.63 -5.03 10.26
CA LEU A 56 2.42 -3.77 9.55
C LEU A 56 1.69 -3.98 8.22
N LEU A 57 2.20 -4.88 7.37
CA LEU A 57 1.60 -5.21 6.09
C LEU A 57 0.18 -5.78 6.26
N MET A 58 -0.03 -6.65 7.24
CA MET A 58 -1.34 -7.22 7.52
C MET A 58 -2.36 -6.14 7.94
N ILE A 59 -1.97 -5.21 8.81
CA ILE A 59 -2.85 -4.13 9.27
C ILE A 59 -3.16 -3.17 8.13
N LEU A 60 -2.17 -2.79 7.32
CA LEU A 60 -2.37 -1.92 6.16
C LEU A 60 -3.30 -2.58 5.13
N GLY A 61 -3.08 -3.85 4.80
CA GLY A 61 -3.95 -4.60 3.88
C GLY A 61 -5.40 -4.63 4.36
N ARG A 62 -5.64 -5.03 5.61
CA ARG A 62 -6.99 -5.04 6.20
C ARG A 62 -7.64 -3.65 6.27
N SER A 63 -6.84 -2.60 6.45
CA SER A 63 -7.35 -1.23 6.48
C SER A 63 -7.77 -0.78 5.08
N ASN A 64 -7.01 -1.15 4.06
CA ASN A 64 -7.37 -0.90 2.66
C ASN A 64 -8.66 -1.65 2.28
N ASP A 65 -8.74 -2.95 2.59
CA ASP A 65 -9.96 -3.75 2.34
C ASP A 65 -11.20 -3.15 3.00
N ALA A 66 -11.05 -2.62 4.23
CA ALA A 66 -12.13 -1.95 4.94
C ALA A 66 -12.56 -0.64 4.27
N LEU A 67 -11.60 0.18 3.83
CA LEU A 67 -11.89 1.42 3.10
C LEU A 67 -12.56 1.14 1.75
N ASP A 68 -12.11 0.11 1.03
CA ASP A 68 -12.70 -0.33 -0.23
C ASP A 68 -14.14 -0.81 -0.03
N ALA A 69 -14.41 -1.59 1.02
CA ALA A 69 -15.76 -2.04 1.36
C ALA A 69 -16.69 -0.87 1.69
N MET A 70 -16.22 0.12 2.46
CA MET A 70 -16.98 1.34 2.76
C MET A 70 -17.27 2.16 1.50
N GLY A 71 -16.27 2.32 0.62
CA GLY A 71 -16.43 3.02 -0.65
C GLY A 71 -17.41 2.34 -1.59
N ALA A 72 -17.34 1.01 -1.70
CA ALA A 72 -18.25 0.21 -2.52
C ALA A 72 -19.70 0.33 -2.04
N GLU A 73 -19.94 0.21 -0.73
CA GLU A 73 -21.28 0.37 -0.16
C GLU A 73 -21.81 1.80 -0.35
N LEU A 74 -20.98 2.82 -0.15
CA LEU A 74 -21.37 4.21 -0.37
C LEU A 74 -21.83 4.45 -1.81
N LEU A 75 -21.11 3.90 -2.80
CA LEU A 75 -21.49 4.01 -4.21
C LEU A 75 -22.80 3.25 -4.51
N SER A 76 -23.02 2.10 -3.88
CA SER A 76 -24.25 1.32 -4.01
C SER A 76 -25.47 2.05 -3.44
N VAL A 77 -25.35 2.61 -2.22
CA VAL A 77 -26.43 3.33 -1.53
C VAL A 77 -26.72 4.68 -2.18
N SER A 78 -25.70 5.38 -2.70
CA SER A 78 -25.86 6.71 -3.28
C SER A 78 -26.55 6.72 -4.65
N GLY A 79 -27.05 5.58 -5.15
CA GLY A 79 -27.81 5.51 -6.40
C GLY A 79 -27.07 6.08 -7.60
N SER A 80 -25.73 6.10 -7.57
CA SER A 80 -24.93 6.57 -8.69
C SER A 80 -24.97 5.51 -9.78
N GLU A 81 -25.95 5.60 -10.68
CA GLU A 81 -25.97 4.93 -11.98
C GLU A 81 -24.86 5.45 -12.90
N THR A 82 -23.62 5.55 -12.41
CA THR A 82 -22.49 5.80 -13.29
C THR A 82 -22.06 4.47 -13.86
N ARG A 83 -22.44 4.23 -15.12
CA ARG A 83 -21.96 3.19 -16.02
C ARG A 83 -20.46 2.89 -15.82
N GLN A 84 -20.14 2.01 -14.88
CA GLN A 84 -18.80 1.44 -14.68
C GLN A 84 -18.82 -0.04 -15.04
N ALA A 85 -19.41 -0.33 -16.21
CA ALA A 85 -19.10 -1.53 -16.95
C ALA A 85 -18.51 -1.06 -18.28
N GLN A 86 -17.22 -1.35 -18.53
CA GLN A 86 -16.59 -1.63 -19.84
C GLN A 86 -15.27 -0.93 -20.21
N PHE A 87 -14.71 0.03 -19.46
CA PHE A 87 -13.52 0.77 -19.95
C PHE A 87 -12.20 0.69 -19.16
N SER A 88 -12.07 -0.10 -18.08
CA SER A 88 -10.82 -0.13 -17.30
C SER A 88 -9.90 -1.34 -17.53
N ASP A 89 -10.39 -2.49 -18.01
CA ASP A 89 -9.53 -3.69 -18.12
C ASP A 89 -8.82 -3.87 -19.48
N SER A 90 -9.31 -3.26 -20.56
CA SER A 90 -8.70 -3.43 -21.89
C SER A 90 -7.44 -2.58 -22.11
N ALA A 91 -7.38 -1.37 -21.55
CA ALA A 91 -6.31 -0.42 -21.88
C ALA A 91 -4.95 -0.75 -21.23
N LEU A 92 -4.94 -1.33 -20.02
CA LEU A 92 -3.70 -1.71 -19.33
C LEU A 92 -3.16 -3.06 -19.82
N SER A 93 -4.03 -4.00 -20.17
CA SER A 93 -3.65 -5.30 -20.73
C SER A 93 -2.94 -5.14 -22.08
N ASN A 94 -3.50 -4.30 -22.97
CA ASN A 94 -2.91 -4.04 -24.29
C ASN A 94 -1.55 -3.33 -24.23
N LYS A 95 -1.33 -2.43 -23.25
CA LYS A 95 -0.03 -1.76 -23.06
C LYS A 95 1.04 -2.73 -22.55
N ARG A 96 0.70 -3.62 -21.61
CA ARG A 96 1.64 -4.64 -21.08
C ARG A 96 2.05 -5.64 -22.16
N MET A 97 1.10 -6.09 -22.99
CA MET A 97 1.39 -7.02 -24.08
C MET A 97 2.34 -6.41 -25.13
N ARG A 98 2.12 -5.16 -25.54
CA ARG A 98 3.02 -4.46 -26.48
C ARG A 98 4.43 -4.21 -25.92
N LEU A 99 4.55 -4.00 -24.60
CA LEU A 99 5.86 -3.84 -23.95
C LEU A 99 6.64 -5.17 -23.93
N MET A 100 5.97 -6.28 -23.60
CA MET A 100 6.59 -7.62 -23.65
C MET A 100 7.02 -7.99 -25.07
N GLU A 101 6.21 -7.69 -26.08
CA GLU A 101 6.54 -7.96 -27.48
C GLU A 101 7.79 -7.18 -27.94
N ARG A 102 7.95 -5.91 -27.51
CA ARG A 102 9.18 -5.14 -27.75
C ARG A 102 10.40 -5.74 -27.07
N MET A 103 10.28 -6.13 -25.80
CA MET A 103 11.40 -6.73 -25.08
C MET A 103 11.83 -8.08 -25.69
N MET A 104 10.89 -8.92 -26.13
CA MET A 104 11.22 -10.18 -26.79
C MET A 104 11.93 -9.98 -28.13
N LYS A 105 11.61 -8.91 -28.84
CA LYS A 105 12.26 -8.58 -30.13
C LYS A 105 13.70 -8.09 -29.95
N ASP A 106 13.97 -7.34 -28.88
CA ASP A 106 15.33 -6.86 -28.58
C ASP A 106 16.27 -7.95 -28.07
N THR A 107 15.76 -9.00 -27.41
CA THR A 107 16.60 -10.11 -26.92
C THR A 107 17.06 -11.06 -28.04
N SER A 108 16.37 -11.08 -29.19
CA SER A 108 16.73 -11.94 -30.33
C SER A 108 17.95 -11.42 -31.12
N VAL A 109 18.24 -10.11 -31.05
CA VAL A 109 19.30 -9.48 -31.85
C VAL A 109 20.68 -9.52 -31.17
N ARG A 110 20.76 -9.90 -29.89
CA ARG A 110 22.03 -9.94 -29.13
C ARG A 110 22.66 -11.33 -28.97
N THR A 111 22.07 -12.37 -29.56
CA THR A 111 22.56 -13.76 -29.48
C THR A 111 22.89 -14.31 -30.87
N ALA A 112 23.49 -13.48 -31.72
CA ALA A 112 24.07 -13.90 -32.98
C ALA A 112 25.37 -13.12 -33.23
N VAL A 113 26.37 -13.35 -32.37
CA VAL A 113 27.80 -13.22 -32.67
C VAL A 113 28.52 -14.32 -31.91
#